data_AF-A0A431MLP4-F1
#
_entry.id   AF-A0A431MLP4-F1
#
_cell.length_a   1.000
_cell.length_b   1.000
_cell.length_c   1.000
_cell.angle_alpha   90.00
_cell.angle_beta   90.00
_cell.angle_gamma   90.00
#
_symmetry.space_group_name_H-M   'P 1'
#
loop_
_entity.id
_entity.type
_entity.pdbx_description
1 polymer ?
#
loop_
_entity_poly.entity_id
_entity_poly.type
_entity_poly.pdbx_seq_one_letter_code
_entity_poly.pdbx_strand_id
1 'polypeptide(L)'
;MIKAKALTLVFVVFTVITGHTQIKLFNNSPEFRKALDKIMADYCNQFRNLKGEPIIDNPESSEFTSTVSLPGAEECIIIQMRNTKHETRAFQALMLSTDSYEAAEKKYKQLYGQLHNASVRLDNGGGRYIVKGEMDNPNEDKAIFSTLFDITPNNNFSKNVHIELSMSYEMLQWKIRIAVYDKVDDEEVRPSAN
;
A
#
# COMPACT_ATOMS: atom_id res chain seq x y z
N MET A 1 -79.33 16.87 -18.80
CA MET A 1 -78.23 16.28 -19.59
C MET A 1 -76.92 16.48 -18.83
N ILE A 2 -76.31 15.38 -18.40
CA ILE A 2 -75.13 15.32 -17.52
C ILE A 2 -73.88 15.47 -18.39
N LYS A 3 -73.00 16.44 -18.09
CA LYS A 3 -71.64 16.48 -18.66
C LYS A 3 -70.68 15.87 -17.66
N ALA A 4 -70.17 14.69 -18.00
CA ALA A 4 -69.20 13.93 -17.22
C ALA A 4 -67.88 14.71 -17.10
N LYS A 5 -67.37 14.84 -15.88
CA LYS A 5 -66.01 15.32 -15.60
C LYS A 5 -65.03 14.17 -15.90
N ALA A 6 -64.15 14.36 -16.88
CA ALA A 6 -63.06 13.44 -17.15
C ALA A 6 -62.05 13.50 -16.00
N LEU A 7 -61.89 12.39 -15.28
CA LEU A 7 -60.90 12.19 -14.23
C LEU A 7 -59.67 11.55 -14.89
N THR A 8 -58.65 12.35 -15.19
CA THR A 8 -57.38 11.83 -15.73
C THR A 8 -56.54 11.26 -14.59
N LEU A 9 -56.49 9.93 -14.50
CA LEU A 9 -55.63 9.19 -13.58
C LEU A 9 -54.19 9.19 -14.13
N VAL A 10 -53.26 9.92 -13.50
CA VAL A 10 -51.83 9.87 -13.84
C VAL A 10 -51.19 8.72 -13.07
N PHE A 11 -50.79 7.67 -13.79
CA PHE A 11 -50.08 6.52 -13.23
C PHE A 11 -48.57 6.79 -13.31
N VAL A 12 -47.96 7.16 -12.17
CA VAL A 12 -46.50 7.33 -12.07
C VAL A 12 -45.87 5.95 -11.92
N VAL A 13 -45.26 5.45 -13.00
CA VAL A 13 -44.48 4.20 -12.99
C VAL A 13 -43.13 4.50 -12.33
N PHE A 14 -42.93 3.99 -11.12
CA PHE A 14 -41.65 4.00 -10.43
C PHE A 14 -40.80 2.84 -10.99
N THR A 15 -39.94 3.12 -11.96
CA THR A 15 -38.91 2.16 -12.40
C THR A 15 -37.83 2.08 -11.33
N VAL A 16 -37.83 0.99 -10.56
CA VAL A 16 -36.75 0.65 -9.65
C VAL A 16 -35.54 0.27 -10.51
N ILE A 17 -34.58 1.17 -10.63
CA ILE A 17 -33.29 0.88 -11.26
C ILE A 17 -32.52 0.03 -10.25
N THR A 18 -32.56 -1.30 -10.40
CA THR A 18 -31.65 -2.18 -9.68
C THR A 18 -30.24 -1.98 -10.25
N GLY A 19 -29.44 -1.17 -9.57
CA GLY A 19 -28.02 -1.04 -9.87
C GLY A 19 -27.32 -2.37 -9.58
N HIS A 20 -26.95 -3.10 -10.62
CA HIS A 20 -26.00 -4.20 -10.49
C HIS A 20 -24.63 -3.61 -10.17
N THR A 21 -24.27 -3.53 -8.89
CA THR A 21 -22.87 -3.39 -8.50
C THR A 21 -22.16 -4.67 -8.91
N GLN A 22 -21.48 -4.64 -10.06
CA GLN A 22 -20.51 -5.67 -10.41
C GLN A 22 -19.48 -5.71 -9.28
N ILE A 23 -19.38 -6.85 -8.60
CA ILE A 23 -18.27 -7.14 -7.69
C ILE A 23 -17.01 -7.11 -8.56
N LYS A 24 -16.31 -5.98 -8.55
CA LYS A 24 -14.98 -5.88 -9.14
C LYS A 24 -14.10 -6.79 -8.31
N LEU A 25 -13.86 -8.02 -8.79
CA LEU A 25 -12.72 -8.82 -8.35
C LEU A 25 -11.52 -7.87 -8.30
N PHE A 26 -10.94 -7.71 -7.12
CA PHE A 26 -9.84 -6.77 -6.87
C PHE A 26 -8.79 -6.96 -7.96
N ASN A 27 -8.75 -6.00 -8.89
CA ASN A 27 -8.04 -6.19 -10.14
C ASN A 27 -6.54 -6.17 -9.83
N ASN A 28 -5.94 -7.36 -9.88
CA ASN A 28 -4.51 -7.56 -9.91
C ASN A 28 -3.96 -6.99 -11.22
N SER A 29 -3.65 -5.69 -11.27
CA SER A 29 -3.16 -5.11 -12.52
C SER A 29 -1.76 -5.68 -12.86
N PRO A 30 -1.53 -6.14 -14.10
CA PRO A 30 -0.21 -6.62 -14.53
C PRO A 30 0.90 -5.59 -14.29
N GLU A 31 0.58 -4.31 -14.43
CA GLU A 31 1.48 -3.19 -14.22
C GLU A 31 1.91 -3.09 -12.75
N PHE A 32 0.97 -3.27 -11.81
CA PHE A 32 1.29 -3.25 -10.38
C PHE A 32 2.25 -4.38 -10.03
N ARG A 33 1.99 -5.60 -10.53
CA ARG A 33 2.86 -6.76 -10.31
C ARG A 33 4.26 -6.51 -10.89
N LYS A 34 4.34 -5.98 -12.11
CA LYS A 34 5.62 -5.68 -12.76
C LYS A 34 6.42 -4.62 -11.99
N ALA A 35 5.75 -3.59 -11.48
CA ALA A 35 6.39 -2.55 -10.67
C ALA A 35 6.85 -3.11 -9.31
N LEU A 36 6.00 -3.87 -8.63
CA LEU A 36 6.35 -4.54 -7.37
C LEU A 36 7.54 -5.49 -7.56
N ASP A 37 7.56 -6.29 -8.62
CA ASP A 37 8.69 -7.16 -8.96
C ASP A 37 9.98 -6.37 -9.12
N LYS A 38 9.93 -5.22 -9.81
CA LYS A 38 11.10 -4.35 -9.99
C LYS A 38 11.59 -3.75 -8.67
N ILE A 39 10.66 -3.37 -7.78
CA ILE A 39 10.99 -2.84 -6.45
C ILE A 39 11.66 -3.93 -5.60
N MET A 40 11.04 -5.11 -5.53
CA MET A 40 11.56 -6.25 -4.76
C MET A 40 12.89 -6.77 -5.31
N ALA A 41 13.09 -6.73 -6.63
CA ALA A 41 14.36 -7.10 -7.24
C ALA A 41 15.52 -6.22 -6.73
N ASP A 42 15.28 -4.92 -6.52
CA ASP A 42 16.32 -3.98 -6.08
C ASP A 42 16.54 -3.92 -4.56
N TYR A 43 15.74 -4.65 -3.78
CA TYR A 43 15.88 -4.68 -2.32
C TYR A 43 17.30 -5.06 -1.88
N CYS A 44 17.90 -6.07 -2.51
CA CYS A 44 19.27 -6.48 -2.16
C CYS A 44 20.34 -5.42 -2.46
N ASN A 45 20.04 -4.45 -3.31
CA ASN A 45 20.89 -3.28 -3.58
C ASN A 45 20.56 -2.09 -2.67
N GLN A 46 19.72 -2.29 -1.64
CA GLN A 46 19.18 -1.24 -0.78
C GLN A 46 18.48 -0.15 -1.61
N PHE A 47 17.72 -0.54 -2.63
CA PHE A 47 16.99 0.39 -3.52
C PHE A 47 17.85 1.45 -4.21
N ARG A 48 19.18 1.25 -4.26
CA ARG A 48 20.14 2.22 -4.80
C ARG A 48 19.87 2.52 -6.28
N ASN A 49 19.42 1.53 -7.05
CA ASN A 49 19.15 1.70 -8.47
C ASN A 49 17.78 2.35 -8.72
N LEU A 50 16.93 2.42 -7.69
CA LEU A 50 15.64 3.11 -7.75
C LEU A 50 15.73 4.57 -7.28
N LYS A 51 16.83 4.97 -6.66
CA LYS A 51 17.01 6.33 -6.12
C LYS A 51 17.10 7.38 -7.23
N GLY A 52 16.29 8.42 -7.11
CA GLY A 52 16.27 9.60 -7.97
C GLY A 52 16.77 10.86 -7.26
N GLU A 53 16.17 12.00 -7.60
CA GLU A 53 16.51 13.33 -7.09
C GLU A 53 16.20 13.48 -5.59
N PRO A 54 17.01 14.23 -4.83
CA PRO A 54 16.76 14.51 -3.42
C PRO A 54 15.50 15.37 -3.23
N ILE A 55 14.74 15.10 -2.16
CA ILE A 55 13.53 15.84 -1.78
C ILE A 55 13.77 16.57 -0.47
N ILE A 56 14.09 15.80 0.58
CA ILE A 56 14.32 16.30 1.94
C ILE A 56 15.65 15.74 2.41
N ASP A 57 16.40 16.56 3.13
CA ASP A 57 17.57 16.12 3.85
C ASP A 57 17.57 16.65 5.29
N ASN A 58 17.53 15.76 6.26
CA ASN A 58 17.57 16.09 7.68
C ASN A 58 18.58 15.19 8.42
N PRO A 59 18.97 15.51 9.67
CA PRO A 59 20.01 14.75 10.38
C PRO A 59 19.75 13.24 10.50
N GLU A 60 18.49 12.82 10.64
CA GLU A 60 18.08 11.42 10.85
C GLU A 60 17.91 10.65 9.54
N SER A 61 17.45 11.33 8.48
CA SER A 61 17.13 10.70 7.20
C SER A 61 17.21 11.66 6.02
N SER A 62 17.48 11.09 4.85
CA SER A 62 17.30 11.76 3.56
C SER A 62 16.22 11.05 2.74
N GLU A 63 15.41 11.82 2.04
CA GLU A 63 14.37 11.32 1.15
C GLU A 63 14.70 11.69 -0.30
N PHE A 64 14.45 10.75 -1.19
CA PHE A 64 14.70 10.89 -2.62
C PHE A 64 13.46 10.45 -3.39
N THR A 65 13.21 11.05 -4.55
CA THR A 65 12.23 10.51 -5.49
C THR A 65 12.64 9.11 -5.92
N SER A 66 11.66 8.25 -6.24
CA SER A 66 11.92 6.96 -6.87
C SER A 66 11.82 7.06 -8.39
N THR A 67 12.78 6.46 -9.10
CA THR A 67 12.73 6.30 -10.57
C THR A 67 11.71 5.24 -11.01
N VAL A 68 11.16 4.49 -10.05
CA VAL A 68 10.07 3.53 -10.25
C VAL A 68 8.85 3.98 -9.47
N SER A 69 7.72 4.09 -10.16
CA SER A 69 6.42 4.37 -9.57
C SER A 69 5.59 3.10 -9.47
N LEU A 70 4.91 2.91 -8.34
CA LEU A 70 3.91 1.87 -8.16
C LEU A 70 2.58 2.37 -8.74
N PRO A 71 1.94 1.66 -9.69
CA PRO A 71 0.72 2.11 -10.33
C PRO A 71 -0.39 2.49 -9.34
N GLY A 72 -0.91 3.70 -9.49
CA GLY A 72 -1.94 4.25 -8.60
C GLY A 72 -1.40 4.83 -7.28
N ALA A 73 -0.07 5.03 -7.17
CA ALA A 73 0.55 5.86 -6.16
C ALA A 73 0.47 7.34 -6.51
N GLU A 74 0.26 8.18 -5.51
CA GLU A 74 0.41 9.64 -5.57
C GLU A 74 1.90 10.01 -5.60
N GLU A 75 2.72 9.24 -4.87
CA GLU A 75 4.15 9.49 -4.70
C GLU A 75 4.89 8.18 -4.43
N CYS A 76 6.15 8.09 -4.87
CA CYS A 76 7.07 7.01 -4.51
C CYS A 76 8.44 7.60 -4.16
N ILE A 77 8.97 7.23 -3.01
CA ILE A 77 10.24 7.73 -2.48
C ILE A 77 11.15 6.61 -2.01
N ILE A 78 12.44 6.91 -1.96
CA ILE A 78 13.44 6.15 -1.23
C ILE A 78 13.81 6.93 0.03
N ILE A 79 13.64 6.30 1.19
CA ILE A 79 14.03 6.85 2.48
C ILE A 79 15.37 6.23 2.83
N GLN A 80 16.37 7.07 3.09
CA GLN A 80 17.70 6.67 3.52
C GLN A 80 17.89 7.08 4.98
N MET A 81 17.94 6.11 5.87
CA MET A 81 18.14 6.32 7.30
C MET A 81 19.62 6.44 7.63
N ARG A 82 19.98 7.48 8.38
CA ARG A 82 21.35 7.74 8.87
C ARG A 82 21.47 7.24 10.30
N ASN A 83 21.51 5.92 10.48
CA ASN A 83 21.90 5.38 11.79
C ASN A 83 23.43 5.34 11.93
N THR A 84 23.94 5.22 13.16
CA THR A 84 25.38 5.30 13.46
C THR A 84 26.18 4.06 13.09
N LYS A 85 25.54 2.95 12.68
CA LYS A 85 26.21 1.65 12.45
C LYS A 85 26.16 1.21 10.98
N HIS A 86 25.02 1.35 10.31
CA HIS A 86 24.77 0.90 8.94
C HIS A 86 23.71 1.76 8.23
N GLU A 87 24.06 2.34 7.09
CA GLU A 87 23.07 3.04 6.25
C GLU A 87 22.02 2.04 5.72
N THR A 88 20.76 2.21 6.10
CA THR A 88 19.64 1.40 5.61
C THR A 88 18.72 2.23 4.74
N ARG A 89 18.06 1.59 3.77
CA ARG A 89 17.10 2.25 2.89
C ARG A 89 15.78 1.51 2.83
N ALA A 90 14.71 2.27 2.65
CA ALA A 90 13.36 1.78 2.44
C ALA A 90 12.78 2.37 1.16
N PHE A 91 11.99 1.59 0.43
CA PHE A 91 11.07 2.10 -0.57
C PHE A 91 9.73 2.41 0.09
N GLN A 92 9.10 3.53 -0.25
CA GLN A 92 7.75 3.85 0.19
C GLN A 92 6.92 4.43 -0.97
N ALA A 93 5.68 3.96 -1.09
CA ALA A 93 4.69 4.51 -2.01
C ALA A 93 3.47 5.03 -1.22
N LEU A 94 3.12 6.29 -1.41
CA LEU A 94 1.86 6.87 -0.93
C LEU A 94 0.78 6.55 -1.96
N MET A 95 -0.20 5.73 -1.57
CA MET A 95 -1.20 5.16 -2.48
C MET A 95 -2.53 5.92 -2.51
N LEU A 96 -2.81 6.70 -1.47
CA LEU A 96 -4.00 7.54 -1.33
C LEU A 96 -3.83 8.49 -0.14
N SER A 97 -4.24 9.75 -0.32
CA SER A 97 -4.50 10.72 0.74
C SER A 97 -5.96 11.17 0.67
N THR A 98 -6.73 11.02 1.75
CA THR A 98 -8.17 11.33 1.77
C THR A 98 -8.65 11.71 3.16
N ASP A 99 -9.65 12.56 3.27
CA ASP A 99 -10.37 12.83 4.52
C ASP A 99 -11.42 11.76 4.86
N SER A 100 -11.75 10.87 3.91
CA SER A 100 -12.77 9.83 4.04
C SER A 100 -12.17 8.50 4.50
N TYR A 101 -12.52 8.07 5.72
CA TYR A 101 -12.16 6.74 6.23
C TYR A 101 -12.64 5.62 5.31
N GLU A 102 -13.89 5.70 4.80
CA GLU A 102 -14.45 4.68 3.91
C GLU A 102 -13.63 4.52 2.62
N ALA A 103 -13.18 5.64 2.04
CA ALA A 103 -12.32 5.60 0.85
C ALA A 103 -10.94 4.99 1.17
N ALA A 104 -10.37 5.34 2.33
CA ALA A 104 -9.11 4.79 2.82
C ALA A 104 -9.20 3.27 3.05
N GLU A 105 -10.23 2.82 3.77
CA GLU A 105 -10.48 1.41 4.08
C GLU A 105 -10.68 0.58 2.80
N LYS A 106 -11.46 1.10 1.84
CA LYS A 106 -11.68 0.46 0.54
C LYS A 106 -10.38 0.31 -0.24
N LYS A 107 -9.55 1.36 -0.29
CA LYS A 107 -8.25 1.32 -0.95
C LYS A 107 -7.30 0.35 -0.25
N TYR A 108 -7.31 0.32 1.08
CA TYR A 108 -6.53 -0.62 1.88
C TYR A 108 -6.86 -2.07 1.52
N LYS A 109 -8.14 -2.46 1.58
CA LYS A 109 -8.61 -3.81 1.21
C LYS A 109 -8.25 -4.16 -0.24
N GLN A 110 -8.33 -3.20 -1.15
CA GLN A 110 -7.91 -3.39 -2.54
C GLN A 110 -6.42 -3.69 -2.67
N LEU A 111 -5.56 -2.92 -2.01
CA LEU A 111 -4.11 -3.11 -2.06
C LEU A 111 -3.69 -4.39 -1.35
N TYR A 112 -4.35 -4.77 -0.25
CA TYR A 112 -4.15 -6.06 0.36
C TYR A 112 -4.41 -7.19 -0.64
N GLY A 113 -5.51 -7.14 -1.40
CA GLY A 113 -5.80 -8.12 -2.45
C GLY A 113 -4.76 -8.17 -3.58
N GLN A 114 -4.04 -7.07 -3.83
CA GLN A 114 -2.96 -7.00 -4.81
C GLN A 114 -1.63 -7.53 -4.29
N LEU A 115 -1.36 -7.36 -2.99
CA LEU A 115 -0.14 -7.80 -2.32
C LEU A 115 -0.23 -9.26 -1.88
N HIS A 116 -1.35 -9.68 -1.28
CA HIS A 116 -1.52 -11.02 -0.76
C HIS A 116 -1.45 -12.06 -1.90
N ASN A 117 -0.55 -13.03 -1.75
CA ASN A 117 -0.19 -14.00 -2.79
C ASN A 117 0.38 -13.40 -4.08
N ALA A 118 0.89 -12.16 -4.04
CA ALA A 118 1.73 -11.65 -5.12
C ALA A 118 2.99 -12.52 -5.24
N SER A 119 3.41 -12.77 -6.47
CA SER A 119 4.68 -13.45 -6.71
C SER A 119 5.72 -12.42 -7.09
N VAL A 120 6.86 -12.43 -6.39
CA VAL A 120 7.92 -11.44 -6.52
C VAL A 120 9.28 -12.10 -6.72
N ARG A 121 10.26 -11.34 -7.23
CA ARG A 121 11.65 -11.81 -7.38
C ARG A 121 12.58 -10.99 -6.48
N LEU A 122 13.57 -11.67 -5.90
CA LEU A 122 14.73 -11.04 -5.26
C LEU A 122 15.95 -11.37 -6.11
N ASP A 123 16.75 -10.36 -6.51
CA ASP A 123 17.84 -10.57 -7.48
C ASP A 123 18.93 -11.53 -6.97
N ASN A 124 19.20 -11.57 -5.66
CA ASN A 124 20.24 -12.43 -5.09
C ASN A 124 19.79 -13.87 -4.81
N GLY A 125 18.48 -14.17 -4.95
CA GLY A 125 17.92 -15.47 -4.65
C GLY A 125 17.58 -16.33 -5.88
N GLY A 126 17.55 -15.75 -7.09
CA GLY A 126 17.22 -16.41 -8.36
C GLY A 126 15.80 -16.98 -8.48
N GLY A 127 15.10 -17.18 -7.37
CA GLY A 127 13.78 -17.79 -7.28
C GLY A 127 12.63 -16.78 -7.20
N ARG A 128 11.42 -17.29 -7.44
CA ARG A 128 10.17 -16.56 -7.16
C ARG A 128 9.76 -16.80 -5.72
N TYR A 129 9.33 -15.73 -5.09
CA TYR A 129 8.79 -15.72 -3.74
C TYR A 129 7.31 -15.36 -3.78
N ILE A 130 6.60 -15.67 -2.70
CA ILE A 130 5.19 -15.38 -2.52
C ILE A 130 5.04 -14.49 -1.30
N VAL A 131 4.35 -13.37 -1.48
CA VAL A 131 4.00 -12.41 -0.43
C VAL A 131 2.84 -12.97 0.39
N LYS A 132 3.02 -13.11 1.70
CA LYS A 132 2.05 -13.69 2.63
C LYS A 132 1.86 -12.76 3.81
N GLY A 133 0.63 -12.39 4.11
CA GLY A 133 0.28 -11.59 5.27
C GLY A 133 -1.16 -11.83 5.65
N GLU A 134 -1.49 -11.63 6.91
CA GLU A 134 -2.85 -11.73 7.42
C GLU A 134 -3.40 -10.33 7.63
N MET A 135 -4.50 -10.02 6.94
CA MET A 135 -5.19 -8.75 7.13
C MET A 135 -6.03 -8.82 8.39
N ASP A 136 -5.68 -8.01 9.37
CA ASP A 136 -6.63 -7.60 10.39
C ASP A 136 -7.62 -6.59 9.81
N ASN A 137 -8.83 -6.51 10.38
CA ASN A 137 -9.79 -5.50 9.93
C ASN A 137 -9.32 -4.11 10.39
N PRO A 138 -9.25 -3.11 9.49
CA PRO A 138 -8.97 -1.74 9.88
C PRO A 138 -10.00 -1.26 10.91
N ASN A 139 -9.54 -0.56 11.94
CA ASN A 139 -10.37 0.02 12.98
C ASN A 139 -10.14 1.54 13.01
N GLU A 140 -11.20 2.32 12.84
CA GLU A 140 -11.17 3.79 12.85
C GLU A 140 -10.68 4.37 14.20
N ASP A 141 -10.88 3.63 15.30
CA ASP A 141 -10.39 4.03 16.63
C ASP A 141 -8.86 3.99 16.75
N LYS A 142 -8.16 3.39 15.77
CA LYS A 142 -6.70 3.32 15.72
C LYS A 142 -6.14 4.35 14.75
N ALA A 143 -5.31 5.25 15.26
CA ALA A 143 -4.63 6.26 14.45
C ALA A 143 -3.68 5.66 13.41
N ILE A 144 -3.17 4.45 13.65
CA ILE A 144 -2.31 3.70 12.73
C ILE A 144 -2.74 2.24 12.73
N PHE A 145 -2.84 1.69 11.53
CA PHE A 145 -3.14 0.30 11.27
C PHE A 145 -2.21 -0.23 10.17
N SER A 146 -1.62 -1.42 10.32
CA SER A 146 -0.79 -2.00 9.27
C SER A 146 -0.88 -3.52 9.19
N THR A 147 -0.65 -4.04 7.98
CA THR A 147 -0.50 -5.46 7.67
C THR A 147 0.94 -5.64 7.22
N LEU A 148 1.67 -6.48 7.94
CA LEU A 148 3.01 -6.92 7.56
C LEU A 148 2.88 -8.17 6.70
N PHE A 149 3.62 -8.20 5.61
CA PHE A 149 3.74 -9.37 4.75
C PHE A 149 5.16 -9.93 4.81
N ASP A 150 5.22 -11.23 5.04
CA ASP A 150 6.41 -12.05 4.93
C ASP A 150 6.59 -12.58 3.50
N ILE A 151 7.83 -12.90 3.17
CA ILE A 151 8.23 -13.41 1.87
C ILE A 151 8.55 -14.91 1.98
N THR A 152 7.77 -15.75 1.30
CA THR A 152 7.89 -17.22 1.33
C THR A 152 8.54 -17.75 0.03
N PRO A 153 9.51 -18.68 0.08
CA PRO A 153 10.07 -19.31 1.27
C PRO A 153 10.93 -18.33 2.08
N ASN A 154 10.87 -18.45 3.40
CA ASN A 154 11.75 -17.73 4.29
C ASN A 154 13.14 -18.39 4.25
N ASN A 155 14.14 -17.66 3.76
CA ASN A 155 15.53 -18.10 3.62
C ASN A 155 16.48 -16.91 3.89
N ASN A 156 17.78 -17.12 3.77
CA ASN A 156 18.78 -16.08 4.06
C ASN A 156 18.66 -14.81 3.20
N PHE A 157 18.00 -14.86 2.04
CA PHE A 157 17.76 -13.72 1.16
C PHE A 157 16.43 -13.01 1.43
N SER A 158 15.46 -13.71 2.03
CA SER A 158 14.10 -13.20 2.25
C SER A 158 13.75 -12.92 3.71
N LYS A 159 14.57 -13.40 4.67
CA LYS A 159 14.27 -13.35 6.10
C LYS A 159 14.11 -11.96 6.71
N ASN A 160 14.75 -10.94 6.11
CA ASN A 160 14.77 -9.58 6.66
C ASN A 160 13.91 -8.61 5.84
N VAL A 161 13.47 -9.00 4.63
CA VAL A 161 12.63 -8.13 3.81
C VAL A 161 11.18 -8.23 4.25
N HIS A 162 10.60 -7.08 4.54
CA HIS A 162 9.18 -6.96 4.82
C HIS A 162 8.53 -6.02 3.82
N ILE A 163 7.30 -6.37 3.45
CA ILE A 163 6.39 -5.45 2.79
C ILE A 163 5.35 -5.05 3.84
N GLU A 164 5.10 -3.77 4.00
CA GLU A 164 4.08 -3.24 4.90
C GLU A 164 3.02 -2.51 4.10
N LEU A 165 1.74 -2.80 4.36
CA LEU A 165 0.62 -1.98 3.95
C LEU A 165 0.05 -1.28 5.18
N SER A 166 0.17 0.03 5.24
CA SER A 166 -0.29 0.83 6.38
C SER A 166 -1.37 1.84 6.01
N MET A 167 -2.21 2.15 6.99
CA MET A 167 -3.22 3.20 6.99
C MET A 167 -3.01 4.03 8.25
N SER A 168 -2.72 5.32 8.08
CA SER A 168 -2.51 6.25 9.20
C SER A 168 -3.34 7.51 9.02
N TYR A 169 -3.83 8.08 10.12
CA TYR A 169 -4.46 9.40 10.12
C TYR A 169 -3.42 10.45 10.51
N GLU A 170 -3.03 11.31 9.57
CA GLU A 170 -2.02 12.35 9.76
C GLU A 170 -2.42 13.64 9.03
N MET A 171 -2.14 14.80 9.63
CA MET A 171 -2.47 16.11 9.04
C MET A 171 -3.93 16.21 8.52
N LEU A 172 -4.88 15.68 9.31
CA LEU A 172 -6.31 15.64 9.01
C LEU A 172 -6.71 14.75 7.81
N GLN A 173 -5.81 13.88 7.35
CA GLN A 173 -6.08 12.96 6.23
C GLN A 173 -5.67 11.53 6.60
N TRP A 174 -6.47 10.57 6.16
CA TRP A 174 -6.08 9.18 6.04
C TRP A 174 -5.11 9.01 4.89
N LYS A 175 -3.97 8.38 5.18
CA LYS A 175 -2.95 8.04 4.19
C LYS A 175 -2.74 6.55 4.15
N ILE A 176 -2.73 6.00 2.93
CA ILE A 176 -2.44 4.59 2.67
C ILE A 176 -1.05 4.49 2.08
N ARG A 177 -0.18 3.68 2.67
CA ARG A 177 1.20 3.49 2.21
C ARG A 177 1.54 2.04 2.00
N ILE A 178 2.39 1.78 1.00
CA ILE A 178 3.11 0.52 0.85
C ILE A 178 4.59 0.81 1.08
N ALA A 179 5.23 0.06 1.97
CA ALA A 179 6.66 0.17 2.21
C ALA A 179 7.36 -1.17 2.01
N VAL A 180 8.61 -1.13 1.57
CA VAL A 180 9.51 -2.29 1.50
C VAL A 180 10.81 -1.92 2.20
N TYR A 181 11.20 -2.69 3.21
CA TYR A 181 12.34 -2.37 4.06
C TYR A 181 12.95 -3.60 4.74
N ASP A 182 14.15 -3.41 5.30
CA ASP A 182 14.77 -4.33 6.25
C ASP A 182 14.16 -4.17 7.64
N LYS A 183 13.54 -5.21 8.19
CA LYS A 183 13.18 -5.20 9.60
C LYS A 183 14.45 -5.41 10.43
N VAL A 184 14.80 -4.38 11.18
CA VAL A 184 15.82 -4.45 12.22
C VAL A 184 15.17 -5.09 13.44
N ASP A 185 15.84 -6.06 14.08
CA ASP A 185 15.31 -6.71 15.27
C ASP A 185 15.04 -5.68 16.38
N ASP A 186 13.91 -5.82 17.08
CA ASP A 186 13.45 -4.87 18.10
C ASP A 186 14.47 -4.67 19.25
N GLU A 187 15.38 -5.64 19.45
CA GLU A 187 16.46 -5.55 20.44
C GLU A 187 17.55 -4.53 20.06
N GLU A 188 17.74 -4.25 18.77
CA GLU A 188 18.71 -3.27 18.28
C GLU A 188 18.15 -1.83 18.29
N VAL A 189 16.82 -1.68 18.36
CA VAL A 189 16.11 -0.39 18.37
C VAL A 189 15.98 0.22 19.78
N ARG A 190 16.12 -0.58 20.84
CA ARG A 190 16.10 -0.03 22.21
C ARG A 190 17.42 0.70 22.48
N PRO A 191 17.42 2.01 22.78
CA PRO A 191 18.59 2.59 23.41
C PRO A 191 18.79 1.83 24.71
N SER A 192 19.97 1.24 24.89
CA SER A 192 20.37 0.67 26.17
C SER A 192 20.09 1.71 27.23
N ALA A 193 19.14 1.42 28.12
CA ALA A 193 18.87 2.25 29.28
C ALA A 193 20.17 2.35 30.08
N ASN A 194 20.81 3.52 30.00
CA ASN A 194 21.91 3.90 30.90
C ASN A 194 21.32 4.46 32.18
#